data_AF-A0A485KCT2-F1
#
_entry.id   AF-A0A485KCT2-F1
#
_cell.length_a   1.000
_cell.length_b   1.000
_cell.length_c   1.000
_cell.angle_alpha   90.00
_cell.angle_beta   90.00
_cell.angle_gamma   90.00
#
_symmetry.space_group_name_H-M   'P 1'
#
loop_
_entity.id
_entity.type
_entity.pdbx_description
1 polymer ?
#
loop_
_entity_poly.entity_id
_entity_poly.type
_entity_poly.pdbx_seq_one_letter_code
_entity_poly.pdbx_strand_id
1 'polypeptide(L)'
;MRAIPTLVEEALRDSIADFPAELQVSLKEKFAAYHANPETLHVEQVVCKRMTDAHAQRLLFTPTPEHAALYVLLIQGPPQGAPETHPCAIVCQRYLAMWYLSHARHWPLVKEFVLHGGLDALVHLFDHENMHFRGQALDVFTQITSNPSFDWFTEPACTEAKALHSKMLLLTNTSDMIQSLVANKDVPAMSFYALQILAFYMSWVRKLYTKGELRLSQALLDTLAQWKHEEGSAIERAEDELKLAASVFDDFNRWPAADAVVSAKNEAPSFASGIKFPEGTFNLKQAADAIHGLDFDHAIALCGEVIGLGGADMDVMAAHGLRGRARFLRHLDASDMKKAVDDLTTALEKMTDQASPYVSRADLLVEKASALARLHLFKPALATVAVPTDEWMASPDDLAKLHATRAAIEADFANFEKIYDEKHAKEASIFDAILARRGKAEATARHCASTIDLGPDDTTVAPDDTTVAPDNNEPTTVVVAEDNNHDDDTTTASMPPVLPSSNQDDNDADASHMTTPRPPIERKKSAKTPTVPSSTTRHGMTSLARKLCRCKQASPLVVAKLLASFSGADLAAALHDILNPDMLTMVLASLPHVAPAKATEILAVVRSLPALPLVLDLADDPMLLVQLGL
;
A
#
# COMPACT_ATOMS: atom_id res chain seq x y z
N MET A 1 -42.87 9.42 23.49
CA MET A 1 -41.86 9.56 22.42
C MET A 1 -40.60 10.11 23.05
N ARG A 2 -39.43 9.48 22.82
CA ARG A 2 -38.15 10.10 23.21
C ARG A 2 -37.92 11.32 22.31
N ALA A 3 -37.38 12.40 22.86
CA ALA A 3 -37.02 13.57 22.05
C ALA A 3 -35.96 13.16 21.02
N ILE A 4 -36.15 13.54 19.75
CA ILE A 4 -35.17 13.29 18.68
C ILE A 4 -33.98 14.25 18.93
N PRO A 5 -32.73 13.77 18.94
CA PRO A 5 -31.58 14.64 19.10
C PRO A 5 -31.52 15.69 18.00
N THR A 6 -31.21 16.95 18.35
CA THR A 6 -31.13 18.08 17.40
C THR A 6 -30.20 17.79 16.22
N LEU A 7 -29.07 17.11 16.48
CA LEU A 7 -28.11 16.69 15.46
C LEU A 7 -28.75 15.79 14.38
N VAL A 8 -29.63 14.88 14.79
CA VAL A 8 -30.34 13.97 13.88
C VAL A 8 -31.39 14.72 13.07
N GLU A 9 -32.11 15.64 13.72
CA GLU A 9 -33.10 16.48 13.02
C GLU A 9 -32.45 17.36 11.96
N GLU A 10 -31.30 17.97 12.27
CA GLU A 10 -30.54 18.82 11.35
C GLU A 10 -29.98 18.01 10.17
N ALA A 11 -29.34 16.87 10.44
CA ALA A 11 -28.72 16.06 9.39
C ALA A 11 -29.71 15.47 8.37
N LEU A 12 -30.96 15.21 8.79
CA LEU A 12 -31.99 14.62 7.94
C LEU A 12 -32.99 15.63 7.36
N ARG A 13 -33.03 16.87 7.88
CA ARG A 13 -34.10 17.86 7.61
C ARG A 13 -34.45 17.97 6.14
N ASP A 14 -33.43 18.24 5.32
CA ASP A 14 -33.60 18.52 3.90
C ASP A 14 -33.61 17.23 3.07
N SER A 15 -32.94 16.18 3.56
CA SER A 15 -32.83 14.88 2.91
C SER A 15 -34.13 14.13 2.78
N ILE A 16 -35.00 14.24 3.79
CA ILE A 16 -36.27 13.48 3.86
C ILE A 16 -37.51 14.38 3.75
N ALA A 17 -37.32 15.67 3.44
CA ALA A 17 -38.41 16.66 3.40
C ALA A 17 -39.56 16.25 2.47
N ASP A 18 -39.22 15.65 1.32
CA ASP A 18 -40.18 15.23 0.30
C ASP A 18 -40.81 13.86 0.56
N PHE A 19 -40.37 13.16 1.63
CA PHE A 19 -40.85 11.82 1.91
C PHE A 19 -42.22 11.88 2.60
N PRO A 20 -43.08 10.85 2.46
CA PRO A 20 -44.30 10.73 3.26
C PRO A 20 -44.04 10.93 4.76
N ALA A 21 -44.93 11.66 5.44
CA ALA A 21 -44.75 12.04 6.84
C ALA A 21 -44.48 10.83 7.77
N GLU A 22 -45.14 9.70 7.52
CA GLU A 22 -44.93 8.45 8.27
C GLU A 22 -43.50 7.91 8.11
N LEU A 23 -42.94 7.97 6.90
CA LEU A 23 -41.56 7.57 6.63
C LEU A 23 -40.56 8.55 7.25
N GLN A 24 -40.87 9.86 7.26
CA GLN A 24 -40.02 10.85 7.92
C GLN A 24 -39.88 10.54 9.42
N VAL A 25 -41.00 10.22 10.09
CA VAL A 25 -41.01 9.85 11.50
C VAL A 25 -40.21 8.56 11.73
N SER A 26 -40.45 7.52 10.92
CA SER A 26 -39.73 6.25 11.05
C SER A 26 -38.21 6.40 10.85
N LEU A 27 -37.78 7.18 9.87
CA LEU A 27 -36.36 7.45 9.63
C LEU A 27 -35.73 8.23 10.79
N LYS A 28 -36.40 9.28 11.27
CA LYS A 28 -35.91 10.06 12.42
C LYS A 28 -35.78 9.18 13.68
N GLU A 29 -36.74 8.30 13.94
CA GLU A 29 -36.66 7.35 15.07
C GLU A 29 -35.51 6.36 14.91
N LYS A 30 -35.34 5.80 13.70
CA LYS A 30 -34.23 4.89 13.37
C LYS A 30 -32.86 5.55 13.59
N PHE A 31 -32.67 6.76 13.06
CA PHE A 31 -31.40 7.47 13.20
C PHE A 31 -31.19 8.04 14.62
N ALA A 32 -32.26 8.36 15.36
CA ALA A 32 -32.16 8.65 16.79
C ALA A 32 -31.65 7.43 17.58
N ALA A 33 -32.04 6.21 17.19
CA ALA A 33 -31.48 4.99 17.77
C ALA A 33 -29.99 4.81 17.43
N TYR A 34 -29.57 5.13 16.20
CA TYR A 34 -28.14 5.12 15.82
C TYR A 34 -27.33 6.19 16.56
N HIS A 35 -27.91 7.36 16.82
CA HIS A 35 -27.28 8.36 17.65
C HIS A 35 -27.11 7.87 19.10
N ALA A 36 -28.15 7.24 19.66
CA ALA A 36 -28.11 6.72 21.04
C ALA A 36 -27.15 5.53 21.21
N ASN A 37 -26.93 4.74 20.17
CA ASN A 37 -25.98 3.64 20.13
C ASN A 37 -25.18 3.69 18.81
N PRO A 38 -24.07 4.44 18.75
CA PRO A 38 -23.31 4.64 17.51
C PRO A 38 -22.46 3.44 17.08
N GLU A 39 -22.49 2.32 17.82
CA GLU A 39 -21.66 1.13 17.56
C GLU A 39 -20.16 1.43 17.56
N THR A 40 -19.72 2.30 18.47
CA THR A 40 -18.34 2.79 18.56
C THR A 40 -17.29 1.68 18.52
N LEU A 41 -17.58 0.53 19.14
CA LEU A 41 -16.67 -0.62 19.14
C LEU A 41 -16.50 -1.21 17.73
N HIS A 42 -17.58 -1.33 16.95
CA HIS A 42 -17.52 -1.80 15.57
C HIS A 42 -16.87 -0.75 14.66
N VAL A 43 -17.15 0.54 14.90
CA VAL A 43 -16.49 1.64 14.19
C VAL A 43 -14.97 1.59 14.42
N GLU A 44 -14.52 1.52 15.68
CA GLU A 44 -13.10 1.42 16.06
C GLU A 44 -12.40 0.22 15.41
N GLN A 45 -13.09 -0.93 15.32
CA GLN A 45 -12.57 -2.12 14.64
C GLN A 45 -12.38 -1.92 13.13
N VAL A 46 -13.35 -1.29 12.46
CA VAL A 46 -13.30 -1.08 11.01
C VAL A 46 -12.27 -0.01 10.64
N VAL A 47 -12.19 1.08 11.41
CA VAL A 47 -11.23 2.16 11.13
C VAL A 47 -9.84 1.92 11.73
N CYS A 48 -9.67 0.84 12.51
CA CYS A 48 -8.46 0.52 13.25
C CYS A 48 -7.91 1.70 14.08
N LYS A 49 -8.80 2.53 14.63
CA LYS A 49 -8.48 3.75 15.37
C LYS A 49 -9.42 3.89 16.56
N ARG A 50 -8.85 4.25 17.72
CA ARG A 50 -9.59 4.57 18.95
C ARG A 50 -10.73 5.54 18.64
N MET A 51 -11.94 5.20 19.08
CA MET A 51 -13.13 5.99 18.78
C MET A 51 -13.94 6.26 20.06
N THR A 52 -14.48 7.47 20.17
CA THR A 52 -15.45 7.83 21.22
C THR A 52 -16.86 7.88 20.63
N ASP A 53 -17.89 7.67 21.45
CA ASP A 53 -19.29 7.78 21.01
C ASP A 53 -19.58 9.14 20.36
N ALA A 54 -19.04 10.22 20.93
CA ALA A 54 -19.21 11.57 20.40
C ALA A 54 -18.55 11.72 19.01
N HIS A 55 -17.38 11.11 18.81
CA HIS A 55 -16.72 11.13 17.50
C HIS A 55 -17.49 10.27 16.50
N ALA A 56 -17.92 9.06 16.85
CA ALA A 56 -18.73 8.21 15.97
C ALA A 56 -20.07 8.86 15.59
N GLN A 57 -20.71 9.58 16.51
CA GLN A 57 -21.90 10.39 16.23
C GLN A 57 -21.61 11.52 15.23
N ARG A 58 -20.56 12.31 15.47
CA ARG A 58 -20.14 13.37 14.53
C ARG A 58 -19.81 12.80 13.16
N LEU A 59 -19.10 11.68 13.12
CA LEU A 59 -18.74 10.99 11.89
C LEU A 59 -20.00 10.62 11.11
N LEU A 60 -21.00 10.01 11.76
CA LEU A 60 -22.23 9.57 11.11
C LEU A 60 -23.13 10.73 10.64
N PHE A 61 -23.30 11.80 11.43
CA PHE A 61 -24.30 12.84 11.17
C PHE A 61 -23.75 14.14 10.60
N THR A 62 -22.51 14.50 10.93
CA THR A 62 -21.89 15.76 10.50
C THR A 62 -20.43 15.54 10.09
N PRO A 63 -20.16 14.68 9.08
CA PRO A 63 -18.82 14.47 8.59
C PRO A 63 -18.22 15.73 7.97
N THR A 64 -16.93 15.94 8.20
CA THR A 64 -16.12 16.96 7.53
C THR A 64 -15.34 16.31 6.38
N PRO A 65 -14.78 17.09 5.43
CA PRO A 65 -13.97 16.54 4.36
C PRO A 65 -12.81 15.65 4.84
N GLU A 66 -12.22 15.95 6.00
CA GLU A 66 -11.15 15.15 6.63
C GLU A 66 -11.61 13.73 7.03
N HIS A 67 -12.90 13.55 7.27
CA HIS A 67 -13.49 12.27 7.60
C HIS A 67 -13.74 11.39 6.37
N ALA A 68 -13.61 11.92 5.15
CA ALA A 68 -13.98 11.19 3.93
C ALA A 68 -13.19 9.89 3.75
N ALA A 69 -11.89 9.88 4.09
CA ALA A 69 -11.06 8.68 4.04
C ALA A 69 -11.57 7.57 4.98
N LEU A 70 -12.06 7.93 6.18
CA LEU A 70 -12.66 6.99 7.11
C LEU A 70 -13.97 6.43 6.55
N TYR A 71 -14.76 7.26 5.88
CA TYR A 71 -16.00 6.83 5.25
C TYR A 71 -15.80 5.73 4.22
N VAL A 72 -14.72 5.78 3.43
CA VAL A 72 -14.37 4.71 2.49
C VAL A 72 -14.28 3.36 3.22
N LEU A 73 -13.63 3.31 4.38
CA LEU A 73 -13.53 2.08 5.20
C LEU A 73 -14.87 1.67 5.79
N LEU A 74 -15.65 2.64 6.27
CA LEU A 74 -16.92 2.38 6.97
C LEU A 74 -18.02 1.85 6.05
N ILE A 75 -17.99 2.18 4.76
CA ILE A 75 -18.96 1.68 3.79
C ILE A 75 -18.49 0.44 3.05
N GLN A 76 -17.27 -0.05 3.28
CA GLN A 76 -16.81 -1.29 2.67
C GLN A 76 -17.79 -2.42 3.02
N GLY A 77 -18.20 -3.16 1.99
CA GLY A 77 -19.03 -4.34 2.17
C GLY A 77 -18.34 -5.35 3.09
N PRO A 78 -19.11 -6.13 3.85
CA PRO A 78 -18.53 -7.24 4.59
C PRO A 78 -17.87 -8.24 3.62
N PRO A 79 -16.82 -8.96 4.04
CA PRO A 79 -16.25 -10.04 3.23
C PRO A 79 -17.34 -11.05 2.82
N GLN A 80 -17.22 -11.64 1.64
CA GLN A 80 -18.20 -12.60 1.14
C GLN A 80 -18.42 -13.75 2.15
N GLY A 81 -19.68 -14.02 2.49
CA GLY A 81 -20.06 -15.04 3.47
C GLY A 81 -19.91 -14.64 4.95
N ALA A 82 -19.50 -13.40 5.24
CA ALA A 82 -19.47 -12.92 6.61
C ALA A 82 -20.89 -12.77 7.20
N PRO A 83 -21.08 -13.08 8.49
CA PRO A 83 -22.40 -12.97 9.13
C PRO A 83 -22.85 -11.52 9.25
N GLU A 84 -24.17 -11.28 9.42
CA GLU A 84 -24.73 -9.94 9.65
C GLU A 84 -24.18 -9.25 10.92
N THR A 85 -23.64 -10.03 11.86
CA THR A 85 -22.99 -9.54 13.07
C THR A 85 -21.55 -9.08 12.84
N HIS A 86 -21.00 -9.21 11.63
CA HIS A 86 -19.67 -8.74 11.30
C HIS A 86 -19.58 -7.21 11.44
N PRO A 87 -18.48 -6.65 12.01
CA PRO A 87 -18.35 -5.20 12.21
C PRO A 87 -18.60 -4.38 10.94
N CYS A 88 -18.02 -4.79 9.80
CA CYS A 88 -18.25 -4.12 8.52
C CYS A 88 -19.71 -4.13 8.08
N ALA A 89 -20.48 -5.21 8.34
CA ALA A 89 -21.89 -5.28 7.94
C ALA A 89 -22.73 -4.27 8.75
N ILE A 90 -22.52 -4.23 10.07
CA ILE A 90 -23.21 -3.32 11.00
C ILE A 90 -22.91 -1.87 10.66
N VAL A 91 -21.64 -1.56 10.42
CA VAL A 91 -21.18 -0.20 10.13
C VAL A 91 -21.61 0.23 8.73
N CYS A 92 -21.36 -0.58 7.69
CA CYS A 92 -21.74 -0.29 6.31
C CYS A 92 -23.22 0.09 6.20
N GLN A 93 -24.12 -0.69 6.83
CA GLN A 93 -25.55 -0.39 6.81
C GLN A 93 -25.90 1.02 7.30
N ARG A 94 -25.22 1.50 8.35
CA ARG A 94 -25.53 2.78 8.99
C ARG A 94 -24.93 3.94 8.20
N TYR A 95 -23.65 3.81 7.83
CA TYR A 95 -22.90 4.87 7.19
C TYR A 95 -23.29 5.03 5.72
N LEU A 96 -23.54 3.93 4.99
CA LEU A 96 -24.06 3.99 3.62
C LEU A 96 -25.45 4.61 3.59
N ALA A 97 -26.33 4.30 4.55
CA ALA A 97 -27.66 4.90 4.62
C ALA A 97 -27.62 6.42 4.85
N MET A 98 -26.75 6.91 5.75
CA MET A 98 -26.55 8.36 5.91
C MET A 98 -25.93 9.00 4.68
N TRP A 99 -25.02 8.29 4.01
CA TRP A 99 -24.40 8.78 2.79
C TRP A 99 -25.42 8.95 1.66
N TYR A 100 -26.23 7.92 1.46
CA TYR A 100 -27.35 7.89 0.52
C TYR A 100 -28.37 9.01 0.77
N LEU A 101 -28.76 9.23 2.03
CA LEU A 101 -29.78 10.23 2.35
C LEU A 101 -29.25 11.67 2.31
N SER A 102 -28.04 11.92 2.83
CA SER A 102 -27.58 13.28 3.15
C SER A 102 -26.23 13.61 2.53
N HIS A 103 -25.21 12.78 2.77
CA HIS A 103 -23.83 13.21 2.51
C HIS A 103 -23.44 13.24 1.04
N ALA A 104 -24.04 12.41 0.19
CA ALA A 104 -23.77 12.35 -1.25
C ALA A 104 -24.09 13.66 -2.00
N ARG A 105 -24.85 14.57 -1.39
CA ARG A 105 -25.17 15.89 -1.95
C ARG A 105 -24.13 16.96 -1.64
N HIS A 106 -23.29 16.73 -0.63
CA HIS A 106 -22.33 17.73 -0.15
C HIS A 106 -20.98 17.61 -0.87
N TRP A 107 -20.82 18.39 -1.95
CA TRP A 107 -19.65 18.28 -2.83
C TRP A 107 -18.28 18.34 -2.14
N PRO A 108 -18.01 19.24 -1.17
CA PRO A 108 -16.70 19.27 -0.49
C PRO A 108 -16.31 17.94 0.16
N LEU A 109 -17.29 17.20 0.70
CA LEU A 109 -17.08 15.89 1.31
C LEU A 109 -17.00 14.78 0.25
N VAL A 110 -17.92 14.80 -0.72
CA VAL A 110 -17.96 13.82 -1.83
C VAL A 110 -16.65 13.83 -2.60
N LYS A 111 -16.10 15.01 -2.86
CA LYS A 111 -14.83 15.16 -3.56
C LYS A 111 -13.72 14.38 -2.87
N GLU A 112 -13.50 14.61 -1.58
CA GLU A 112 -12.47 13.91 -0.82
C GLU A 112 -12.74 12.41 -0.78
N PHE A 113 -14.01 12.00 -0.66
CA PHE A 113 -14.39 10.60 -0.70
C PHE A 113 -14.00 9.92 -2.02
N VAL A 114 -14.24 10.57 -3.16
CA VAL A 114 -13.79 10.08 -4.47
C VAL A 114 -12.26 9.98 -4.54
N LEU A 115 -11.54 11.01 -4.08
CA LEU A 115 -10.07 11.03 -4.06
C LEU A 115 -9.48 9.90 -3.21
N HIS A 116 -10.17 9.50 -2.14
CA HIS A 116 -9.77 8.40 -1.27
C HIS A 116 -10.25 7.01 -1.73
N GLY A 117 -10.84 6.88 -2.93
CA GLY A 117 -11.25 5.57 -3.47
C GLY A 117 -12.68 5.17 -3.12
N GLY A 118 -13.52 6.11 -2.69
CA GLY A 118 -14.90 5.84 -2.34
C GLY A 118 -15.76 5.31 -3.48
N LEU A 119 -15.47 5.68 -4.74
CA LEU A 119 -16.17 5.10 -5.90
C LEU A 119 -15.91 3.61 -6.04
N ASP A 120 -14.66 3.18 -5.83
CA ASP A 120 -14.28 1.77 -5.89
C ASP A 120 -14.98 0.97 -4.78
N ALA A 121 -15.05 1.53 -3.56
CA ALA A 121 -15.81 0.92 -2.46
C ALA A 121 -17.31 0.77 -2.77
N LEU A 122 -17.92 1.72 -3.50
CA LEU A 122 -19.32 1.61 -3.94
C LEU A 122 -19.51 0.53 -5.01
N VAL A 123 -18.57 0.41 -5.96
CA VAL A 123 -18.66 -0.59 -7.03
C VAL A 123 -18.67 -2.01 -6.45
N HIS A 124 -17.90 -2.28 -5.40
CA HIS A 124 -17.92 -3.57 -4.68
C HIS A 124 -19.26 -3.91 -4.01
N LEU A 125 -20.21 -2.97 -3.97
CA LEU A 125 -21.56 -3.20 -3.47
C LEU A 125 -22.59 -3.42 -4.59
N PHE A 126 -22.22 -3.25 -5.87
CA PHE A 126 -23.16 -3.34 -7.00
C PHE A 126 -23.68 -4.75 -7.25
N ASP A 127 -22.99 -5.79 -6.78
CA ASP A 127 -23.41 -7.19 -6.86
C ASP A 127 -23.67 -7.82 -5.49
N HIS A 128 -23.70 -7.02 -4.43
CA HIS A 128 -23.89 -7.50 -3.06
C HIS A 128 -25.26 -8.20 -2.90
N GLU A 129 -25.32 -9.29 -2.12
CA GLU A 129 -26.53 -10.09 -1.92
C GLU A 129 -27.66 -9.29 -1.23
N ASN A 130 -27.29 -8.39 -0.32
CA ASN A 130 -28.23 -7.44 0.29
C ASN A 130 -28.64 -6.35 -0.70
N MET A 131 -29.89 -6.45 -1.19
CA MET A 131 -30.49 -5.51 -2.14
C MET A 131 -30.52 -4.06 -1.62
N HIS A 132 -30.54 -3.83 -0.31
CA HIS A 132 -30.50 -2.47 0.23
C HIS A 132 -29.14 -1.82 0.03
N PHE A 133 -28.04 -2.55 0.29
CA PHE A 133 -26.69 -2.03 0.04
C PHE A 133 -26.49 -1.76 -1.43
N ARG A 134 -26.92 -2.71 -2.26
CA ARG A 134 -26.83 -2.62 -3.71
C ARG A 134 -27.57 -1.38 -4.25
N GLY A 135 -28.83 -1.21 -3.89
CA GLY A 135 -29.64 -0.06 -4.33
C GLY A 135 -29.09 1.27 -3.82
N GLN A 136 -28.64 1.34 -2.56
CA GLN A 136 -28.04 2.56 -2.01
C GLN A 136 -26.72 2.90 -2.69
N ALA A 137 -25.86 1.92 -2.98
CA ALA A 137 -24.59 2.15 -3.64
C ALA A 137 -24.76 2.67 -5.08
N LEU A 138 -25.68 2.07 -5.85
CA LEU A 138 -26.01 2.52 -7.20
C LEU A 138 -26.55 3.96 -7.20
N ASP A 139 -27.47 4.27 -6.29
CA ASP A 139 -28.03 5.62 -6.21
C ASP A 139 -26.99 6.64 -5.75
N VAL A 140 -26.17 6.33 -4.73
CA VAL A 140 -25.06 7.20 -4.29
C VAL A 140 -24.11 7.47 -5.45
N PHE A 141 -23.72 6.45 -6.21
CA PHE A 141 -22.84 6.63 -7.35
C PHE A 141 -23.48 7.57 -8.38
N THR A 142 -24.78 7.41 -8.64
CA THR A 142 -25.55 8.28 -9.53
C THR A 142 -25.63 9.72 -9.02
N GLN A 143 -25.82 9.94 -7.72
CA GLN A 143 -25.80 11.27 -7.10
C GLN A 143 -24.43 11.95 -7.24
N ILE A 144 -23.33 11.20 -7.13
CA ILE A 144 -21.97 11.73 -7.29
C ILE A 144 -21.70 12.12 -8.75
N THR A 145 -22.12 11.29 -9.71
CA THR A 145 -21.91 11.56 -11.15
C THR A 145 -22.84 12.63 -11.71
N SER A 146 -23.95 12.92 -11.03
CA SER A 146 -24.89 13.99 -11.36
C SER A 146 -24.78 15.25 -10.48
N ASN A 147 -23.74 15.34 -9.64
CA ASN A 147 -23.61 16.47 -8.72
C ASN A 147 -23.41 17.80 -9.48
N PRO A 148 -24.25 18.82 -9.27
CA PRO A 148 -24.19 20.07 -10.03
C PRO A 148 -22.93 20.91 -9.74
N SER A 149 -22.21 20.60 -8.67
CA SER A 149 -20.97 21.30 -8.30
C SER A 149 -19.76 20.84 -9.11
N PHE A 150 -19.88 19.75 -9.87
CA PHE A 150 -18.79 19.20 -10.66
C PHE A 150 -19.30 18.59 -11.97
N ASP A 151 -18.97 19.23 -13.08
CA ASP A 151 -19.29 18.70 -14.41
C ASP A 151 -18.21 17.73 -14.88
N TRP A 152 -18.49 16.44 -14.75
CA TRP A 152 -17.63 15.36 -15.24
C TRP A 152 -17.32 15.47 -16.75
N PHE A 153 -18.19 16.09 -17.55
CA PHE A 153 -18.01 16.21 -19.00
C PHE A 153 -17.18 17.42 -19.44
N THR A 154 -16.62 18.17 -18.49
CA THR A 154 -15.62 19.22 -18.72
C THR A 154 -14.21 18.63 -18.66
N GLU A 155 -13.32 19.06 -19.55
CA GLU A 155 -11.93 18.59 -19.57
C GLU A 155 -11.20 19.02 -18.29
N PRO A 156 -10.46 18.11 -17.61
CA PRO A 156 -9.91 18.41 -16.29
C PRO A 156 -8.74 19.40 -16.37
N ALA A 157 -9.03 20.67 -16.06
CA ALA A 157 -8.07 21.77 -16.17
C ALA A 157 -7.09 21.87 -14.98
N CYS A 158 -7.52 21.50 -13.78
CA CYS A 158 -6.71 21.60 -12.55
C CYS A 158 -6.28 20.21 -12.03
N THR A 159 -5.25 20.19 -11.17
CA THR A 159 -4.72 18.96 -10.57
C THR A 159 -5.79 18.15 -9.85
N GLU A 160 -6.69 18.82 -9.13
CA GLU A 160 -7.80 18.20 -8.41
C GLU A 160 -8.77 17.48 -9.36
N ALA A 161 -9.24 18.16 -10.42
CA ALA A 161 -10.13 17.55 -11.41
C ALA A 161 -9.45 16.37 -12.13
N LYS A 162 -8.16 16.48 -12.43
CA LYS A 162 -7.37 15.38 -13.01
C LYS A 162 -7.32 14.17 -12.09
N ALA A 163 -7.17 14.39 -10.78
CA ALA A 163 -7.17 13.32 -9.79
C ALA A 163 -8.54 12.63 -9.68
N LEU A 164 -9.64 13.38 -9.64
CA LEU A 164 -11.01 12.82 -9.64
C LEU A 164 -11.28 11.97 -10.88
N HIS A 165 -10.91 12.50 -12.05
CA HIS A 165 -11.04 11.82 -13.33
C HIS A 165 -10.19 10.54 -13.37
N SER A 166 -8.96 10.59 -12.87
CA SER A 166 -8.09 9.42 -12.75
C SER A 166 -8.73 8.33 -11.89
N LYS A 167 -9.33 8.67 -10.74
CA LYS A 167 -10.02 7.70 -9.87
C LYS A 167 -11.20 7.02 -10.58
N MET A 168 -12.00 7.77 -11.34
CA MET A 168 -13.10 7.21 -12.14
C MET A 168 -12.60 6.30 -13.27
N LEU A 169 -11.52 6.67 -13.98
CA LEU A 169 -10.93 5.83 -15.04
C LEU A 169 -10.33 4.52 -14.50
N LEU A 170 -9.82 4.53 -13.27
CA LEU A 170 -9.22 3.33 -12.66
C LEU A 170 -10.24 2.25 -12.33
N LEU A 171 -11.54 2.59 -12.18
CA LEU A 171 -12.57 1.64 -11.82
C LEU A 171 -12.63 0.44 -12.76
N THR A 172 -12.43 0.61 -14.07
CA THR A 172 -12.44 -0.53 -15.00
C THR A 172 -11.19 -1.43 -14.92
N ASN A 173 -10.13 -0.98 -14.25
CA ASN A 173 -8.91 -1.76 -14.02
C ASN A 173 -8.87 -2.37 -12.62
N THR A 174 -9.47 -1.72 -11.62
CA THR A 174 -9.44 -2.15 -10.21
C THR A 174 -10.67 -2.91 -9.80
N SER A 175 -11.78 -2.78 -10.54
CA SER A 175 -13.06 -3.36 -10.19
C SER A 175 -13.76 -3.92 -11.43
N ASP A 176 -14.61 -4.93 -11.24
CA ASP A 176 -15.45 -5.49 -12.28
C ASP A 176 -16.69 -4.60 -12.57
N MET A 177 -16.55 -3.28 -12.47
CA MET A 177 -17.64 -2.29 -12.53
C MET A 177 -18.67 -2.56 -13.63
N ILE A 178 -18.20 -2.79 -14.87
CA ILE A 178 -19.08 -3.02 -16.01
C ILE A 178 -19.87 -4.33 -15.84
N GLN A 179 -19.22 -5.39 -15.35
CA GLN A 179 -19.90 -6.67 -15.12
C GLN A 179 -20.92 -6.56 -14.00
N SER A 180 -20.56 -5.91 -12.88
CA SER A 180 -21.46 -5.70 -11.75
C SER A 180 -22.67 -4.82 -12.13
N LEU A 181 -22.49 -3.81 -12.99
CA LEU A 181 -23.60 -3.02 -13.52
C LEU A 181 -24.52 -3.87 -14.42
N VAL A 182 -23.95 -4.67 -15.32
CA VAL A 182 -24.72 -5.55 -16.21
C VAL A 182 -25.52 -6.60 -15.42
N ALA A 183 -24.98 -7.11 -14.32
CA ALA A 183 -25.67 -8.06 -13.44
C ALA A 183 -26.98 -7.51 -12.83
N ASN A 184 -27.20 -6.19 -12.88
CA ASN A 184 -28.40 -5.54 -12.36
C ASN A 184 -29.52 -5.31 -13.38
N LYS A 185 -29.30 -5.67 -14.64
CA LYS A 185 -30.26 -5.46 -15.74
C LYS A 185 -31.66 -6.05 -15.51
N ASP A 186 -31.71 -7.19 -14.81
CA ASP A 186 -32.97 -7.89 -14.55
C ASP A 186 -33.43 -7.70 -13.10
N VAL A 187 -32.89 -6.68 -12.40
CA VAL A 187 -33.26 -6.34 -11.03
C VAL A 187 -34.19 -5.13 -11.06
N PRO A 188 -35.48 -5.26 -10.68
CA PRO A 188 -36.43 -4.15 -10.67
C PRO A 188 -35.92 -2.96 -9.86
N ALA A 189 -36.20 -1.75 -10.33
CA ALA A 189 -35.76 -0.45 -9.77
C ALA A 189 -34.23 -0.18 -9.79
N MET A 190 -33.37 -1.21 -9.74
CA MET A 190 -31.91 -1.06 -9.83
C MET A 190 -31.38 -1.04 -11.26
N SER A 191 -32.06 -1.74 -12.17
CA SER A 191 -31.72 -1.80 -13.59
C SER A 191 -31.55 -0.39 -14.19
N PHE A 192 -32.46 0.53 -13.90
CA PHE A 192 -32.38 1.89 -14.43
C PHE A 192 -31.13 2.65 -13.93
N TYR A 193 -30.82 2.60 -12.64
CA TYR A 193 -29.59 3.22 -12.11
C TYR A 193 -28.33 2.60 -12.72
N ALA A 194 -28.29 1.27 -12.84
CA ALA A 194 -27.16 0.60 -13.45
C ALA A 194 -26.94 1.03 -14.91
N LEU A 195 -28.03 1.14 -15.67
CA LEU A 195 -28.01 1.65 -17.04
C LEU A 195 -27.58 3.12 -17.10
N GLN A 196 -28.04 3.97 -16.18
CA GLN A 196 -27.63 5.38 -16.11
C GLN A 196 -26.13 5.53 -15.86
N ILE A 197 -25.58 4.77 -14.90
CA ILE A 197 -24.14 4.78 -14.59
C ILE A 197 -23.34 4.28 -15.79
N LEU A 198 -23.76 3.18 -16.42
CA LEU A 198 -23.10 2.63 -17.60
C LEU A 198 -23.13 3.62 -18.77
N ALA A 199 -24.29 4.23 -19.04
CA ALA A 199 -24.46 5.24 -20.08
C ALA A 199 -23.60 6.48 -19.84
N PHE A 200 -23.58 6.97 -18.59
CA PHE A 200 -22.71 8.06 -18.14
C PHE A 200 -21.24 7.72 -18.42
N TYR A 201 -20.76 6.59 -17.92
CA TYR A 201 -19.35 6.20 -18.01
C TYR A 201 -18.89 6.07 -19.46
N MET A 202 -19.63 5.33 -20.29
CA MET A 202 -19.25 5.15 -21.70
C MET A 202 -19.28 6.47 -22.47
N SER A 203 -20.28 7.32 -22.23
CA SER A 203 -20.39 8.63 -22.87
C SER A 203 -19.25 9.56 -22.46
N TRP A 204 -18.92 9.57 -21.16
CA TRP A 204 -17.85 10.33 -20.57
C TRP A 204 -16.48 9.91 -21.12
N VAL A 205 -16.21 8.60 -21.12
CA VAL A 205 -14.98 8.02 -21.69
C VAL A 205 -14.84 8.39 -23.16
N ARG A 206 -15.89 8.17 -23.97
CA ARG A 206 -15.87 8.49 -25.41
C ARG A 206 -15.63 9.98 -25.67
N LYS A 207 -16.25 10.86 -24.89
CA LYS A 207 -16.14 12.31 -25.10
C LYS A 207 -14.75 12.84 -24.78
N LEU A 208 -14.19 12.46 -23.63
CA LEU A 208 -12.98 13.09 -23.09
C LEU A 208 -11.70 12.30 -23.34
N TYR A 209 -11.79 10.98 -23.38
CA TYR A 209 -10.62 10.11 -23.42
C TYR A 209 -10.50 9.32 -24.71
N THR A 210 -11.40 9.51 -25.67
CA THR A 210 -11.20 8.95 -27.00
C THR A 210 -11.29 10.03 -28.07
N LYS A 211 -11.01 9.66 -29.32
CA LYS A 211 -11.18 10.56 -30.47
C LYS A 211 -12.64 10.61 -30.93
N GLY A 212 -13.59 10.56 -29.98
CA GLY A 212 -15.03 10.49 -30.26
C GLY A 212 -15.53 9.09 -30.65
N GLU A 213 -14.68 8.07 -30.57
CA GLU A 213 -14.99 6.67 -30.90
C GLU A 213 -14.72 5.78 -29.70
N LEU A 214 -15.71 4.98 -29.29
CA LEU A 214 -15.57 3.96 -28.24
C LEU A 214 -16.26 2.69 -28.75
N ARG A 215 -15.48 1.63 -28.94
CA ARG A 215 -15.98 0.32 -29.39
C ARG A 215 -16.24 -0.55 -28.18
N LEU A 216 -17.40 -1.18 -28.14
CA LEU A 216 -17.79 -2.12 -27.09
C LEU A 216 -17.55 -3.56 -27.55
N SER A 217 -17.39 -4.48 -26.61
CA SER A 217 -17.36 -5.93 -26.92
C SER A 217 -18.72 -6.39 -27.44
N GLN A 218 -18.73 -7.50 -28.19
CA GLN A 218 -19.99 -8.04 -28.72
C GLN A 218 -20.96 -8.41 -27.58
N ALA A 219 -20.43 -9.01 -26.50
CA ALA A 219 -21.22 -9.39 -25.34
C ALA A 219 -21.94 -8.21 -24.68
N LEU A 220 -21.27 -7.05 -24.56
CA LEU A 220 -21.89 -5.85 -24.00
C LEU A 220 -22.95 -5.26 -24.93
N LEU A 221 -22.70 -5.27 -26.25
CA LEU A 221 -23.70 -4.85 -27.24
C LEU A 221 -24.94 -5.74 -27.22
N ASP A 222 -24.77 -7.06 -27.13
CA ASP A 222 -25.87 -8.02 -27.02
C ASP A 222 -26.69 -7.79 -25.74
N THR A 223 -25.99 -7.51 -24.62
CA THR A 223 -26.63 -7.19 -23.34
C THR A 223 -27.48 -5.92 -23.45
N LEU A 224 -26.96 -4.85 -24.06
CA LEU A 224 -27.67 -3.59 -24.29
C LEU A 224 -28.85 -3.77 -25.25
N ALA A 225 -28.70 -4.59 -26.30
CA ALA A 225 -29.79 -4.94 -27.21
C ALA A 225 -30.94 -5.60 -26.46
N GLN A 226 -30.63 -6.57 -25.60
CA GLN A 226 -31.63 -7.21 -24.73
C GLN A 226 -32.18 -6.25 -23.64
N TRP A 227 -31.46 -5.18 -23.27
CA TRP A 227 -31.98 -4.16 -22.36
C TRP A 227 -33.08 -3.32 -23.02
N LYS A 228 -32.96 -3.10 -24.33
CA LYS A 228 -33.93 -2.38 -25.18
C LYS A 228 -35.23 -3.17 -25.40
N HIS A 229 -35.20 -4.50 -25.36
CA HIS A 229 -36.35 -5.35 -25.68
C HIS A 229 -37.06 -5.87 -24.41
N GLU A 230 -38.39 -5.76 -24.38
CA GLU A 230 -39.26 -6.29 -23.32
C GLU A 230 -39.53 -7.80 -23.47
N GLU A 231 -39.31 -8.37 -24.66
CA GLU A 231 -39.77 -9.73 -24.98
C GLU A 231 -39.06 -10.79 -24.14
N GLY A 232 -39.75 -11.22 -23.07
CA GLY A 232 -39.31 -12.29 -22.17
C GLY A 232 -38.94 -11.84 -20.75
N SER A 233 -38.96 -10.53 -20.45
CA SER A 233 -38.73 -10.06 -19.08
C SER A 233 -40.03 -10.10 -18.26
N ALA A 234 -39.99 -10.69 -17.08
CA ALA A 234 -41.11 -10.70 -16.13
C ALA A 234 -41.34 -9.34 -15.43
N ILE A 235 -40.54 -8.32 -15.77
CA ILE A 235 -40.46 -7.04 -15.06
C ILE A 235 -40.93 -5.93 -16.00
N GLU A 236 -42.00 -5.23 -15.61
CA GLU A 236 -42.41 -3.99 -16.26
C GLU A 236 -41.31 -2.93 -16.07
N ARG A 237 -40.67 -2.51 -17.17
CA ARG A 237 -39.65 -1.45 -17.16
C ARG A 237 -40.29 -0.08 -17.34
N ALA A 238 -39.73 0.93 -16.69
CA ALA A 238 -40.18 2.30 -16.86
C ALA A 238 -39.90 2.81 -18.29
N GLU A 239 -40.78 3.65 -18.84
CA GLU A 239 -40.64 4.18 -20.20
C GLU A 239 -39.31 4.92 -20.41
N ASP A 240 -38.84 5.63 -19.38
CA ASP A 240 -37.57 6.37 -19.42
C ASP A 240 -36.35 5.43 -19.47
N GLU A 241 -36.44 4.26 -18.84
CA GLU A 241 -35.39 3.23 -18.90
C GLU A 241 -35.29 2.66 -20.32
N LEU A 242 -36.42 2.32 -20.94
CA LEU A 242 -36.45 1.80 -22.31
C LEU A 242 -35.93 2.82 -23.32
N LYS A 243 -36.30 4.10 -23.16
CA LYS A 243 -35.79 5.21 -23.98
C LYS A 243 -34.27 5.35 -23.83
N LEU A 244 -33.77 5.30 -22.60
CA LEU A 244 -32.32 5.38 -22.34
C LEU A 244 -31.60 4.17 -22.95
N ALA A 245 -32.12 2.96 -22.75
CA ALA A 245 -31.54 1.72 -23.29
C ALA A 245 -31.45 1.76 -24.81
N ALA A 246 -32.54 2.18 -25.47
CA ALA A 246 -32.57 2.37 -26.92
C ALA A 246 -31.53 3.41 -27.37
N SER A 247 -31.47 4.58 -26.72
CA SER A 247 -30.51 5.63 -27.07
C SER A 247 -29.06 5.17 -26.90
N VAL A 248 -28.75 4.47 -25.81
CA VAL A 248 -27.39 3.98 -25.53
C VAL A 248 -27.01 2.92 -26.55
N PHE A 249 -27.87 1.93 -26.79
CA PHE A 249 -27.61 0.90 -27.80
C PHE A 249 -27.42 1.50 -29.20
N ASP A 250 -28.34 2.35 -29.65
CA ASP A 250 -28.30 2.94 -30.99
C ASP A 250 -27.10 3.89 -31.19
N ASP A 251 -26.56 4.45 -30.11
CA ASP A 251 -25.37 5.31 -30.15
C ASP A 251 -24.07 4.49 -30.20
N PHE A 252 -23.93 3.45 -29.37
CA PHE A 252 -22.70 2.65 -29.29
C PHE A 252 -22.63 1.49 -30.31
N ASN A 253 -23.75 1.04 -30.87
CA ASN A 253 -23.79 0.03 -31.93
C ASN A 253 -23.47 0.59 -33.35
N ARG A 254 -23.10 1.88 -33.45
CA ARG A 254 -22.70 2.52 -34.72
C ARG A 254 -21.36 2.01 -35.24
N TRP A 255 -20.52 1.53 -34.34
CA TRP A 255 -19.19 1.00 -34.64
C TRP A 255 -19.20 -0.52 -34.56
N PRO A 256 -18.35 -1.21 -35.34
CA PRO A 256 -18.18 -2.64 -35.20
C PRO A 256 -17.68 -2.98 -33.79
N ALA A 257 -18.12 -4.13 -33.27
CA ALA A 257 -17.65 -4.65 -31.99
C ALA A 257 -16.12 -4.71 -31.95
N ALA A 258 -15.54 -4.39 -30.78
CA ALA A 258 -14.10 -4.36 -30.59
C ALA A 258 -13.44 -5.70 -30.98
N ASP A 259 -14.08 -6.80 -30.61
CA ASP A 259 -13.55 -8.17 -30.80
C ASP A 259 -13.65 -8.65 -32.26
N ALA A 260 -14.56 -8.07 -33.06
CA ALA A 260 -14.71 -8.41 -34.48
C ALA A 260 -13.49 -7.98 -35.32
N VAL A 261 -12.75 -6.96 -34.86
CA VAL A 261 -11.55 -6.46 -35.54
C VAL A 261 -10.31 -7.28 -35.17
N VAL A 262 -10.27 -7.82 -33.95
CA VAL A 262 -9.19 -8.67 -33.42
C VAL A 262 -9.10 -9.99 -34.20
N SER A 263 -10.24 -10.59 -34.56
CA SER A 263 -10.28 -11.82 -35.39
C SER A 263 -9.73 -11.64 -36.81
N ALA A 264 -9.59 -10.41 -37.31
CA ALA A 264 -9.04 -10.15 -38.65
C ALA A 264 -7.50 -10.00 -38.67
N LYS A 265 -6.83 -9.86 -37.51
CA LYS A 265 -5.40 -9.51 -37.45
C LYS A 265 -4.50 -10.37 -36.56
N ASN A 266 -5.00 -11.38 -35.82
CA ASN A 266 -4.18 -12.20 -34.91
C ASN A 266 -3.32 -11.37 -33.92
N GLU A 267 -3.75 -10.15 -33.58
CA GLU A 267 -3.15 -9.37 -32.50
C GLU A 267 -3.93 -9.66 -31.22
N ALA A 268 -3.27 -9.76 -30.06
CA ALA A 268 -3.95 -10.01 -28.79
C ALA A 268 -5.01 -8.91 -28.52
N PRO A 269 -6.15 -9.23 -27.89
CA PRO A 269 -7.18 -8.25 -27.56
C PRO A 269 -6.62 -7.20 -26.60
N SER A 270 -6.24 -6.04 -27.16
CA SER A 270 -5.90 -4.85 -26.38
C SER A 270 -7.20 -4.20 -25.94
N PHE A 271 -7.51 -4.30 -24.65
CA PHE A 271 -8.65 -3.68 -23.98
C PHE A 271 -8.69 -2.14 -24.11
N ALA A 272 -7.68 -1.53 -24.75
CA ALA A 272 -7.45 -0.08 -24.76
C ALA A 272 -7.16 0.51 -26.15
N SER A 273 -7.63 -0.09 -27.25
CA SER A 273 -7.51 0.57 -28.56
C SER A 273 -8.48 1.78 -28.62
N GLY A 274 -8.01 2.96 -28.21
CA GLY A 274 -8.71 4.23 -28.36
C GLY A 274 -8.86 5.10 -27.11
N ILE A 275 -8.60 4.56 -25.91
CA ILE A 275 -8.61 5.33 -24.66
C ILE A 275 -7.24 5.99 -24.46
N LYS A 276 -7.18 7.31 -24.63
CA LYS A 276 -6.08 8.17 -24.22
C LYS A 276 -6.12 8.34 -22.71
N PHE A 277 -5.43 7.46 -21.98
CA PHE A 277 -5.10 7.73 -20.59
C PHE A 277 -4.25 9.00 -20.50
N PRO A 278 -4.23 9.69 -19.34
CA PRO A 278 -3.21 10.69 -19.07
C PRO A 278 -1.84 10.09 -19.40
N GLU A 279 -1.03 10.83 -20.15
CA GLU A 279 0.26 10.35 -20.70
C GLU A 279 1.14 9.72 -19.61
N GLY A 280 1.13 10.30 -18.40
CA GLY A 280 1.81 9.74 -17.22
C GLY A 280 1.34 8.32 -16.86
N THR A 281 0.04 8.12 -16.70
CA THR A 281 -0.54 6.81 -16.33
C THR A 281 -0.32 5.76 -17.43
N PHE A 282 -0.43 6.18 -18.70
CA PHE A 282 -0.15 5.30 -19.83
C PHE A 282 1.30 4.82 -19.83
N ASN A 283 2.25 5.75 -19.66
CA ASN A 283 3.67 5.45 -19.62
C ASN A 283 4.04 4.56 -18.42
N LEU A 284 3.39 4.73 -17.27
CA LEU A 284 3.59 3.85 -16.11
C LEU A 284 3.13 2.41 -16.40
N LYS A 285 1.97 2.25 -17.03
CA LYS A 285 1.49 0.92 -17.43
C LYS A 285 2.43 0.28 -18.44
N GLN A 286 2.83 1.01 -19.48
CA GLN A 286 3.79 0.50 -20.46
C GLN A 286 5.15 0.17 -19.84
N ALA A 287 5.61 0.95 -18.85
CA ALA A 287 6.85 0.66 -18.15
C ALA A 287 6.74 -0.64 -17.33
N ALA A 288 5.61 -0.88 -16.67
CA ALA A 288 5.37 -2.14 -15.96
C ALA A 288 5.32 -3.33 -16.94
N ASP A 289 4.61 -3.19 -18.06
CA ASP A 289 4.54 -4.21 -19.11
C ASP A 289 5.93 -4.48 -19.72
N ALA A 290 6.74 -3.44 -19.92
CA ALA A 290 8.11 -3.55 -20.42
C ALA A 290 9.04 -4.28 -19.43
N ILE A 291 8.91 -4.03 -18.12
CA ILE A 291 9.64 -4.80 -17.09
C ILE A 291 9.26 -6.28 -17.14
N HIS A 292 7.96 -6.60 -17.29
CA HIS A 292 7.50 -7.98 -17.46
C HIS A 292 8.04 -8.62 -18.76
N GLY A 293 8.13 -7.83 -19.83
CA GLY A 293 8.75 -8.22 -21.10
C GLY A 293 10.28 -8.24 -21.11
N LEU A 294 10.93 -7.95 -19.97
CA LEU A 294 12.39 -7.84 -19.82
C LEU A 294 13.03 -6.71 -20.67
N ASP A 295 12.24 -5.75 -21.15
CA ASP A 295 12.71 -4.54 -21.84
C ASP A 295 12.95 -3.40 -20.84
N PHE A 296 14.05 -3.52 -20.09
CA PHE A 296 14.37 -2.59 -19.01
C PHE A 296 14.74 -1.19 -19.51
N ASP A 297 15.33 -1.07 -20.70
CA ASP A 297 15.71 0.22 -21.28
C ASP A 297 14.49 1.05 -21.64
N HIS A 298 13.49 0.41 -22.24
CA HIS A 298 12.22 1.05 -22.54
C HIS A 298 11.48 1.47 -21.27
N ALA A 299 11.42 0.61 -20.25
CA ALA A 299 10.84 0.94 -18.96
C ALA A 299 11.52 2.17 -18.30
N ILE A 300 12.86 2.22 -18.32
CA ILE A 300 13.62 3.35 -17.76
C ILE A 300 13.31 4.65 -18.52
N ALA A 301 13.19 4.60 -19.85
CA ALA A 301 12.86 5.75 -20.67
C ALA A 301 11.46 6.29 -20.36
N LEU A 302 10.45 5.42 -20.36
CA LEU A 302 9.05 5.76 -20.06
C LEU A 302 8.91 6.39 -18.67
N CYS A 303 9.51 5.78 -17.63
CA CYS A 303 9.50 6.37 -16.29
C CYS A 303 10.24 7.72 -16.23
N GLY A 304 11.29 7.90 -17.04
CA GLY A 304 12.00 9.16 -17.18
C GLY A 304 11.11 10.28 -17.71
N GLU A 305 10.27 9.99 -18.69
CA GLU A 305 9.28 10.94 -19.23
C GLU A 305 8.26 11.35 -18.16
N VAL A 306 7.70 10.39 -17.42
CA VAL A 306 6.74 10.67 -16.33
C VAL A 306 7.34 11.60 -15.28
N ILE A 307 8.58 11.35 -14.88
CA ILE A 307 9.30 12.18 -13.90
C ILE A 307 9.57 13.58 -14.48
N GLY A 308 9.95 13.68 -15.76
CA GLY A 308 10.20 14.95 -16.43
C GLY A 308 8.96 15.82 -16.63
N LEU A 309 7.79 15.20 -16.80
CA LEU A 309 6.51 15.90 -16.94
C LEU A 309 6.01 16.54 -15.64
N GLY A 310 6.55 16.15 -14.47
CA GLY A 310 6.11 16.68 -13.18
C GLY A 310 4.64 16.38 -12.88
N GLY A 311 4.19 15.16 -13.19
CA GLY A 311 2.82 14.68 -12.98
C GLY A 311 2.38 14.65 -11.51
N ALA A 312 1.25 13.98 -11.24
CA ALA A 312 0.77 13.81 -9.86
C ALA A 312 1.85 13.14 -8.98
N ASP A 313 1.92 13.51 -7.69
CA ASP A 313 2.95 12.98 -6.79
C ASP A 313 2.98 11.43 -6.75
N MET A 314 1.81 10.79 -6.86
CA MET A 314 1.68 9.34 -6.93
C MET A 314 2.26 8.74 -8.22
N ASP A 315 2.09 9.41 -9.37
CA ASP A 315 2.64 8.95 -10.64
C ASP A 315 4.17 9.09 -10.65
N VAL A 316 4.68 10.20 -10.11
CA VAL A 316 6.12 10.43 -9.97
C VAL A 316 6.74 9.41 -9.01
N MET A 317 6.07 9.10 -7.90
CA MET A 317 6.48 8.06 -6.96
C MET A 317 6.52 6.68 -7.64
N ALA A 318 5.45 6.30 -8.36
CA ALA A 318 5.39 5.04 -9.09
C ALA A 318 6.47 4.96 -10.18
N ALA A 319 6.74 6.06 -10.88
CA ALA A 319 7.79 6.14 -11.90
C ALA A 319 9.18 5.92 -11.30
N HIS A 320 9.48 6.51 -10.14
CA HIS A 320 10.73 6.23 -9.43
C HIS A 320 10.81 4.76 -8.99
N GLY A 321 9.72 4.20 -8.47
CA GLY A 321 9.68 2.79 -8.06
C GLY A 321 9.97 1.83 -9.21
N LEU A 322 9.24 1.98 -10.33
CA LEU A 322 9.42 1.16 -11.52
C LEU A 322 10.79 1.36 -12.19
N ARG A 323 11.30 2.60 -12.27
CA ARG A 323 12.65 2.87 -12.80
C ARG A 323 13.74 2.25 -11.94
N GLY A 324 13.59 2.35 -10.63
CA GLY A 324 14.47 1.70 -9.65
C GLY A 324 14.48 0.19 -9.81
N ARG A 325 13.29 -0.42 -9.93
CA ARG A 325 13.11 -1.86 -10.21
C ARG A 325 13.75 -2.28 -11.53
N ALA A 326 13.52 -1.53 -12.61
CA ALA A 326 14.11 -1.83 -13.92
C ALA A 326 15.64 -1.79 -13.88
N ARG A 327 16.23 -0.75 -13.26
CA ARG A 327 17.70 -0.65 -13.06
C ARG A 327 18.24 -1.74 -12.18
N PHE A 328 17.51 -2.10 -11.12
CA PHE A 328 17.81 -3.27 -10.31
C PHE A 328 17.83 -4.50 -11.22
N LEU A 329 16.72 -4.94 -11.80
CA LEU A 329 16.65 -6.17 -12.59
C LEU A 329 17.62 -6.24 -13.78
N ARG A 330 17.95 -5.11 -14.42
CA ARG A 330 18.91 -5.05 -15.53
C ARG A 330 20.36 -5.37 -15.10
N HIS A 331 20.75 -5.01 -13.87
CA HIS A 331 22.03 -5.35 -13.25
C HIS A 331 23.31 -5.15 -14.10
N LEU A 332 23.41 -4.07 -14.91
CA LEU A 332 24.57 -3.88 -15.79
C LEU A 332 25.88 -3.67 -15.02
N ASP A 333 25.88 -2.74 -14.06
CA ASP A 333 27.08 -2.36 -13.31
C ASP A 333 26.74 -1.73 -11.94
N ALA A 334 27.78 -1.42 -11.16
CA ALA A 334 27.65 -0.79 -9.85
C ALA A 334 27.11 0.65 -9.91
N SER A 335 27.28 1.37 -11.02
CA SER A 335 26.67 2.70 -11.20
C SER A 335 25.16 2.57 -11.39
N ASP A 336 24.69 1.56 -12.09
CA ASP A 336 23.28 1.29 -12.32
C ASP A 336 22.60 0.85 -11.02
N MET A 337 23.27 0.00 -10.22
CA MET A 337 22.81 -0.35 -8.87
C MET A 337 22.68 0.87 -7.95
N LYS A 338 23.63 1.81 -7.98
CA LYS A 338 23.53 3.05 -7.19
C LYS A 338 22.31 3.88 -7.60
N LYS A 339 22.12 4.05 -8.91
CA LYS A 339 20.96 4.75 -9.47
C LYS A 339 19.63 4.05 -9.12
N ALA A 340 19.63 2.72 -9.07
CA ALA A 340 18.48 1.95 -8.59
C ALA A 340 18.17 2.27 -7.12
N VAL A 341 19.19 2.30 -6.25
CA VAL A 341 19.03 2.66 -4.82
C VAL A 341 18.50 4.09 -4.66
N ASP A 342 18.99 5.05 -5.45
CA ASP A 342 18.55 6.44 -5.40
C ASP A 342 17.06 6.58 -5.79
N ASP A 343 16.66 5.91 -6.88
CA ASP A 343 15.27 5.87 -7.35
C ASP A 343 14.33 5.21 -6.34
N LEU A 344 14.70 4.03 -5.83
CA LEU A 344 13.90 3.31 -4.83
C LEU A 344 13.78 4.11 -3.52
N THR A 345 14.84 4.84 -3.13
CA THR A 345 14.80 5.72 -1.97
C THR A 345 13.82 6.88 -2.19
N THR A 346 13.90 7.54 -3.35
CA THR A 346 13.00 8.63 -3.72
C THR A 346 11.53 8.15 -3.75
N ALA A 347 11.28 6.96 -4.27
CA ALA A 347 9.94 6.35 -4.27
C ALA A 347 9.43 6.12 -2.84
N LEU A 348 10.26 5.53 -1.97
CA LEU A 348 9.90 5.25 -0.57
C LEU A 348 9.64 6.52 0.26
N GLU A 349 10.39 7.60 -0.01
CA GLU A 349 10.20 8.91 0.63
C GLU A 349 8.91 9.60 0.18
N LYS A 350 8.53 9.45 -1.10
CA LYS A 350 7.30 10.01 -1.66
C LYS A 350 6.06 9.15 -1.42
N MET A 351 6.23 7.89 -1.05
CA MET A 351 5.13 6.96 -0.83
C MET A 351 4.35 7.36 0.43
N THR A 352 3.13 7.83 0.21
CA THR A 352 2.12 8.05 1.26
C THR A 352 1.45 6.73 1.63
N ASP A 353 0.53 6.73 2.60
CA ASP A 353 -0.26 5.55 2.97
C ASP A 353 -1.17 5.03 1.84
N GLN A 354 -1.23 5.73 0.69
CA GLN A 354 -1.99 5.30 -0.47
C GLN A 354 -1.24 4.24 -1.26
N ALA A 355 -1.89 3.09 -1.47
CA ALA A 355 -1.36 2.02 -2.30
C ALA A 355 -1.23 2.47 -3.78
N SER A 356 -0.05 2.25 -4.36
CA SER A 356 0.12 2.33 -5.82
C SER A 356 -0.19 0.96 -6.42
N PRO A 357 -0.92 0.88 -7.54
CA PRO A 357 -1.21 -0.40 -8.20
C PRO A 357 0.03 -1.03 -8.83
N TYR A 358 1.11 -0.26 -9.04
CA TYR A 358 2.32 -0.72 -9.74
C TYR A 358 3.43 -1.18 -8.80
N VAL A 359 3.50 -0.62 -7.60
CA VAL A 359 4.61 -0.85 -6.65
C VAL A 359 4.09 -0.95 -5.23
N SER A 360 4.47 -2.02 -4.53
CA SER A 360 4.20 -2.18 -3.11
C SER A 360 5.39 -1.68 -2.28
N ARG A 361 5.12 -1.15 -1.08
CA ARG A 361 6.18 -0.69 -0.16
C ARG A 361 7.16 -1.81 0.19
N ALA A 362 6.64 -3.01 0.44
CA ALA A 362 7.43 -4.17 0.80
C ALA A 362 8.39 -4.57 -0.33
N ASP A 363 7.90 -4.63 -1.57
CA ASP A 363 8.77 -4.98 -2.71
C ASP A 363 9.86 -3.92 -2.94
N LEU A 364 9.53 -2.62 -2.80
CA LEU A 364 10.52 -1.54 -2.89
C LEU A 364 11.62 -1.65 -1.82
N LEU A 365 11.27 -2.01 -0.58
CA LEU A 365 12.24 -2.23 0.50
C LEU A 365 13.12 -3.45 0.22
N VAL A 366 12.52 -4.55 -0.24
CA VAL A 366 13.24 -5.78 -0.61
C VAL A 366 14.23 -5.52 -1.74
N GLU A 367 13.81 -4.83 -2.79
CA GLU A 367 14.64 -4.49 -3.94
C GLU A 367 15.77 -3.54 -3.56
N LYS A 368 15.47 -2.51 -2.75
CA LYS A 368 16.49 -1.56 -2.27
C LYS A 368 17.54 -2.27 -1.42
N ALA A 369 17.13 -3.13 -0.51
CA ALA A 369 18.05 -3.87 0.34
C ALA A 369 18.90 -4.85 -0.48
N SER A 370 18.29 -5.53 -1.45
CA SER A 370 19.01 -6.42 -2.37
C SER A 370 20.03 -5.65 -3.23
N ALA A 371 19.68 -4.47 -3.72
CA ALA A 371 20.58 -3.61 -4.47
C ALA A 371 21.78 -3.15 -3.61
N LEU A 372 21.53 -2.76 -2.36
CA LEU A 372 22.57 -2.39 -1.40
C LEU A 372 23.49 -3.58 -1.06
N ALA A 373 22.94 -4.78 -0.87
CA ALA A 373 23.72 -5.98 -0.61
C ALA A 373 24.65 -6.33 -1.78
N ARG A 374 24.18 -6.20 -3.03
CA ARG A 374 25.00 -6.38 -4.24
C ARG A 374 26.12 -5.34 -4.38
N LEU A 375 25.94 -4.16 -3.79
CA LEU A 375 26.99 -3.14 -3.66
C LEU A 375 27.93 -3.38 -2.47
N HIS A 376 27.80 -4.51 -1.77
CA HIS A 376 28.49 -4.84 -0.53
C HIS A 376 28.23 -3.83 0.62
N LEU A 377 27.10 -3.13 0.57
CA LEU A 377 26.62 -2.21 1.61
C LEU A 377 25.66 -2.94 2.57
N PHE A 378 26.14 -4.02 3.18
CA PHE A 378 25.32 -4.93 3.98
C PHE A 378 24.63 -4.27 5.19
N LYS A 379 25.31 -3.35 5.89
CA LYS A 379 24.71 -2.65 7.04
C LYS A 379 23.51 -1.78 6.62
N PRO A 380 23.62 -0.88 5.61
CA PRO A 380 22.47 -0.20 5.02
C PRO A 380 21.38 -1.15 4.50
N ALA A 381 21.77 -2.28 3.88
CA ALA A 381 20.82 -3.27 3.38
C ALA A 381 19.96 -3.84 4.51
N LEU A 382 20.58 -4.31 5.59
CA LEU A 382 19.90 -4.85 6.78
C LEU A 382 19.03 -3.79 7.48
N ALA A 383 19.48 -2.53 7.52
CA ALA A 383 18.68 -1.44 8.07
C ALA A 383 17.40 -1.17 7.24
N THR A 384 17.46 -1.39 5.92
CA THR A 384 16.32 -1.18 5.02
C THR A 384 15.21 -2.22 5.24
N VAL A 385 15.57 -3.48 5.52
CA VAL A 385 14.60 -4.57 5.80
C VAL A 385 14.42 -4.84 7.31
N ALA A 386 14.92 -3.94 8.16
CA ALA A 386 14.63 -4.01 9.58
C ALA A 386 13.14 -3.74 9.76
N VAL A 387 12.38 -4.78 10.15
CA VAL A 387 10.94 -4.68 10.42
C VAL A 387 10.72 -3.51 11.38
N PRO A 388 10.03 -2.44 10.96
CA PRO A 388 9.69 -1.35 11.87
C PRO A 388 8.87 -1.93 13.01
N THR A 389 9.19 -1.52 14.24
CA THR A 389 8.35 -1.86 15.41
C THR A 389 6.99 -1.16 15.39
N ASP A 390 6.81 -0.24 14.45
CA ASP A 390 5.60 0.57 14.32
C ASP A 390 4.65 -0.06 13.29
N GLU A 391 3.38 -0.15 13.68
CA GLU A 391 2.28 -1.00 13.17
C GLU A 391 1.76 -0.69 11.74
N TRP A 392 2.59 -0.26 10.80
CA TRP A 392 2.12 0.00 9.44
C TRP A 392 1.99 -1.31 8.67
N MET A 393 0.76 -1.61 8.26
CA MET A 393 0.24 -2.91 7.83
C MET A 393 0.93 -3.48 6.58
N ALA A 394 2.11 -4.08 6.76
CA ALA A 394 2.59 -5.11 5.85
C ALA A 394 1.70 -6.34 6.03
N SER A 395 1.16 -6.89 4.94
CA SER A 395 0.46 -8.17 4.99
C SER A 395 1.38 -9.25 5.61
N PRO A 396 0.84 -10.34 6.17
CA PRO A 396 1.66 -11.45 6.64
C PRO A 396 2.66 -11.95 5.58
N ASP A 397 2.28 -11.89 4.30
CA ASP A 397 3.12 -12.25 3.17
C ASP A 397 4.26 -11.24 2.96
N ASP A 398 3.99 -9.94 3.09
CA ASP A 398 5.02 -8.90 2.99
C ASP A 398 6.03 -8.99 4.14
N LEU A 399 5.57 -9.27 5.36
CA LEU A 399 6.47 -9.54 6.48
C LEU A 399 7.34 -10.78 6.21
N ALA A 400 6.75 -11.85 5.67
CA ALA A 400 7.50 -13.04 5.29
C ALA A 400 8.56 -12.73 4.23
N LYS A 401 8.24 -11.93 3.20
CA LYS A 401 9.19 -11.48 2.17
C LYS A 401 10.35 -10.69 2.78
N LEU A 402 10.06 -9.74 3.67
CA LEU A 402 11.08 -8.92 4.34
C LEU A 402 12.00 -9.78 5.23
N HIS A 403 11.43 -10.72 5.99
CA HIS A 403 12.21 -11.65 6.80
C HIS A 403 13.10 -12.58 5.96
N ALA A 404 12.56 -13.13 4.87
CA ALA A 404 13.33 -13.97 3.94
C ALA A 404 14.49 -13.19 3.32
N THR A 405 14.23 -11.96 2.87
CA THR A 405 15.26 -11.07 2.30
C THR A 405 16.33 -10.73 3.32
N ARG A 406 15.94 -10.43 4.55
CA ARG A 406 16.89 -10.17 5.64
C ARG A 406 17.79 -11.38 5.90
N ALA A 407 17.22 -12.58 5.99
CA ALA A 407 18.00 -13.80 6.21
C ALA A 407 19.00 -14.06 5.07
N ALA A 408 18.59 -13.80 3.82
CA ALA A 408 19.48 -13.90 2.67
C ALA A 408 20.65 -12.90 2.75
N ILE A 409 20.39 -11.64 3.11
CA ILE A 409 21.42 -10.61 3.26
C ILE A 409 22.38 -10.96 4.42
N GLU A 410 21.88 -11.49 5.54
CA GLU A 410 22.72 -11.94 6.67
C GLU A 410 23.65 -13.10 6.24
N ALA A 411 23.15 -14.04 5.45
CA ALA A 411 23.94 -15.14 4.90
C ALA A 411 25.02 -14.64 3.92
N ASP A 412 24.65 -13.75 3.00
CA ASP A 412 25.60 -13.13 2.05
C ASP A 412 26.68 -12.32 2.76
N PHE A 413 26.30 -11.60 3.82
CA PHE A 413 27.24 -10.82 4.63
C PHE A 413 28.24 -11.73 5.35
N ALA A 414 27.79 -12.81 5.97
CA ALA A 414 28.66 -13.78 6.64
C ALA A 414 29.63 -14.45 5.65
N ASN A 415 29.16 -14.78 4.44
CA ASN A 415 30.02 -15.33 3.38
C ASN A 415 31.05 -14.31 2.90
N PHE A 416 30.64 -13.04 2.74
CA PHE A 416 31.54 -11.95 2.38
C PHE A 416 32.63 -11.74 3.44
N GLU A 417 32.28 -11.72 4.74
CA GLU A 417 33.24 -11.59 5.85
C GLU A 417 34.25 -12.74 5.84
N LYS A 418 33.80 -13.98 5.63
CA LYS A 418 34.69 -15.14 5.52
C LYS A 418 35.71 -15.00 4.38
N ILE A 419 35.26 -14.62 3.19
CA ILE A 419 36.14 -14.41 2.02
C ILE A 419 37.12 -13.26 2.28
N TYR A 420 36.63 -12.18 2.90
CA TYR A 420 37.44 -11.02 3.24
C TYR A 420 38.54 -11.36 4.26
N ASP A 421 38.21 -12.12 5.30
CA ASP A 421 39.15 -12.58 6.32
C ASP A 421 40.19 -13.55 5.73
N GLU A 422 39.77 -14.48 4.87
CA GLU A 422 40.70 -15.36 4.15
C GLU A 422 41.67 -14.58 3.25
N LYS A 423 41.20 -13.51 2.60
CA LYS A 423 42.04 -12.63 1.80
C LYS A 423 43.04 -11.85 2.66
N HIS A 424 42.60 -11.29 3.78
CA HIS A 424 43.48 -10.60 4.74
C HIS A 424 44.51 -11.54 5.35
N ALA A 425 44.13 -12.77 5.69
CA ALA A 425 45.06 -13.79 6.18
C ALA A 425 46.12 -14.15 5.13
N LYS A 426 45.74 -14.26 3.84
CA LYS A 426 46.68 -14.46 2.73
C LYS A 426 47.60 -13.26 2.53
N GLU A 427 47.08 -12.04 2.56
CA GLU A 427 47.88 -10.81 2.45
C GLU A 427 48.87 -10.71 3.61
N ALA A 428 48.44 -10.97 4.85
CA ALA A 428 49.31 -11.02 6.03
C ALA A 428 50.41 -12.08 5.89
N SER A 429 50.06 -13.29 5.43
CA SER A 429 51.04 -14.37 5.18
C SER A 429 52.08 -13.99 4.11
N ILE A 430 51.67 -13.26 3.06
CA ILE A 430 52.60 -12.73 2.05
C ILE A 430 53.54 -11.69 2.69
N PHE A 431 53.02 -10.77 3.50
CA PHE A 431 53.84 -9.79 4.22
C PHE A 431 54.84 -10.45 5.17
N ASP A 432 54.42 -11.45 5.94
CA ASP A 432 55.30 -12.22 6.83
C ASP A 432 56.38 -12.97 6.05
N ALA A 433 56.05 -13.57 4.90
CA ALA A 433 57.03 -14.22 4.04
C ALA A 433 58.07 -13.24 3.46
N ILE A 434 57.65 -12.02 3.09
CA ILE A 434 58.55 -10.95 2.63
C ILE A 434 59.49 -10.51 3.76
N LEU A 435 58.97 -10.30 4.97
CA LEU A 435 59.78 -9.94 6.15
C LEU A 435 60.78 -11.04 6.51
N ALA A 436 60.35 -12.30 6.51
CA ALA A 436 61.22 -13.45 6.77
C ALA A 436 62.34 -13.57 5.73
N ARG A 437 62.06 -13.29 4.44
CA ARG A 437 63.08 -13.27 3.38
C ARG A 437 64.11 -12.16 3.58
N ARG A 438 63.69 -10.96 4.02
CA ARG A 438 64.60 -9.87 4.37
C ARG A 438 65.49 -10.21 5.56
N GLY A 439 64.90 -10.75 6.64
CA GLY A 439 65.67 -11.17 7.82
C GLY A 439 66.71 -12.27 7.49
N LYS A 440 66.37 -13.23 6.63
CA LYS A 440 67.32 -14.23 6.13
C LYS A 440 68.42 -13.61 5.26
N ALA A 441 68.08 -12.67 4.38
CA ALA A 441 69.08 -11.98 3.55
C ALA A 441 70.09 -11.18 4.42
N GLU A 442 69.63 -10.52 5.47
CA GLU A 442 70.50 -9.82 6.43
C GLU A 442 71.37 -10.79 7.25
N ALA A 443 70.84 -11.94 7.65
CA ALA A 443 71.61 -12.97 8.34
C ALA A 443 72.69 -13.57 7.44
N THR A 444 72.38 -13.88 6.18
CA THR A 444 73.35 -14.37 5.19
C THR A 444 74.41 -13.31 4.89
N ALA A 445 74.05 -12.03 4.77
CA ALA A 445 75.00 -10.94 4.57
C ALA A 445 75.98 -10.81 5.75
N ARG A 446 75.50 -10.94 7.00
CA ARG A 446 76.38 -10.97 8.19
C ARG A 446 77.29 -12.20 8.23
N HIS A 447 76.81 -13.34 7.76
CA HIS A 447 77.62 -14.56 7.73
C HIS A 447 78.71 -14.49 6.65
N CYS A 448 78.40 -13.99 5.44
CA CYS A 448 79.38 -13.75 4.39
C CYS A 448 80.41 -12.68 4.76
N ALA A 449 80.03 -11.64 5.53
CA ALA A 449 80.97 -10.64 6.02
C ALA A 449 81.98 -11.19 7.05
N SER A 450 81.70 -12.35 7.68
CA SER A 450 82.60 -12.98 8.65
C SER A 450 83.63 -13.94 8.05
N THR A 451 83.55 -14.26 6.76
CA THR A 451 84.33 -15.35 6.15
C THR A 451 85.31 -14.90 5.06
N ILE A 452 85.51 -13.58 4.85
CA ILE A 452 86.49 -13.08 3.87
C ILE A 452 87.77 -12.71 4.64
N ASP A 453 88.61 -13.72 4.87
CA ASP A 453 90.02 -13.57 5.16
C ASP A 453 90.77 -13.36 3.83
N LEU A 454 91.49 -12.26 3.72
CA LEU A 454 92.02 -11.69 2.49
C LEU A 454 93.36 -12.35 2.13
N GLY A 455 93.37 -13.16 1.06
CA GLY A 455 94.58 -13.48 0.30
C GLY A 455 94.76 -12.50 -0.87
N PRO A 456 95.96 -11.94 -1.12
CA PRO A 456 96.12 -10.85 -2.07
C PRO A 456 96.41 -11.32 -3.50
N ASP A 457 95.82 -10.56 -4.43
CA ASP A 457 96.32 -10.13 -5.74
C ASP A 457 97.11 -11.11 -6.61
N ASP A 458 96.58 -11.41 -7.81
CA ASP A 458 97.39 -11.19 -9.02
C ASP A 458 96.55 -10.85 -10.27
N THR A 459 96.70 -9.60 -10.66
CA THR A 459 96.78 -8.98 -11.98
C THR A 459 96.66 -9.84 -13.27
N THR A 460 95.82 -9.37 -14.22
CA THR A 460 96.18 -8.92 -15.60
C THR A 460 95.24 -9.35 -16.76
N VAL A 461 95.12 -8.41 -17.72
CA VAL A 461 94.84 -8.51 -19.18
C VAL A 461 93.37 -8.48 -19.68
N ALA A 462 93.10 -7.47 -20.53
CA ALA A 462 91.90 -7.21 -21.34
C ALA A 462 92.06 -7.81 -22.77
N PRO A 463 91.36 -7.40 -23.86
CA PRO A 463 90.03 -6.80 -24.08
C PRO A 463 89.21 -7.55 -25.19
N ASP A 464 88.12 -6.92 -25.65
CA ASP A 464 87.44 -7.05 -26.97
C ASP A 464 86.59 -8.32 -27.28
N ASP A 465 85.28 -8.14 -27.55
CA ASP A 465 84.73 -7.82 -28.89
C ASP A 465 83.28 -8.36 -29.10
N THR A 466 82.49 -7.49 -29.74
CA THR A 466 81.38 -7.68 -30.70
C THR A 466 80.23 -8.72 -30.63
N THR A 467 79.06 -8.19 -31.05
CA THR A 467 77.99 -8.79 -31.91
C THR A 467 77.05 -9.84 -31.29
N VAL A 468 75.80 -10.12 -31.71
CA VAL A 468 74.71 -9.63 -32.60
C VAL A 468 73.54 -10.62 -32.29
N ALA A 469 72.29 -10.26 -32.66
CA ALA A 469 70.99 -10.97 -32.59
C ALA A 469 70.97 -12.44 -33.17
N PRO A 470 69.83 -13.18 -33.35
CA PRO A 470 68.39 -12.81 -33.30
C PRO A 470 67.36 -13.89 -32.84
N ASP A 471 66.09 -13.51 -33.01
CA ASP A 471 64.81 -14.27 -33.05
C ASP A 471 64.85 -15.70 -33.63
N ASN A 472 63.87 -16.52 -33.22
CA ASN A 472 63.08 -17.31 -34.18
C ASN A 472 61.74 -17.86 -33.64
N ASN A 473 60.75 -17.76 -34.53
CA ASN A 473 59.39 -18.30 -34.52
C ASN A 473 59.30 -19.85 -34.58
N GLU A 474 58.16 -20.38 -34.09
CA GLU A 474 57.21 -21.43 -34.60
C GLU A 474 57.69 -22.56 -35.57
N PRO A 475 56.95 -23.67 -35.90
CA PRO A 475 55.47 -23.86 -35.86
C PRO A 475 54.90 -25.32 -35.63
N THR A 476 53.56 -25.41 -35.74
CA THR A 476 52.74 -26.39 -36.52
C THR A 476 52.02 -27.64 -35.89
N THR A 477 50.68 -27.61 -36.02
CA THR A 477 49.68 -28.62 -36.52
C THR A 477 49.35 -29.93 -35.78
N VAL A 478 48.10 -30.13 -35.30
CA VAL A 478 46.86 -30.73 -35.94
C VAL A 478 46.88 -32.26 -36.08
N VAL A 479 45.95 -32.97 -35.39
CA VAL A 479 45.19 -34.15 -35.90
C VAL A 479 43.84 -34.30 -35.14
N VAL A 480 42.81 -34.69 -35.90
CA VAL A 480 41.37 -34.93 -35.64
C VAL A 480 41.09 -36.37 -35.15
N ALA A 481 40.03 -36.62 -34.37
CA ALA A 481 39.18 -37.82 -34.49
C ALA A 481 37.86 -37.73 -33.68
N GLU A 482 36.78 -38.11 -34.35
CA GLU A 482 35.40 -38.36 -33.90
C GLU A 482 35.26 -39.73 -33.20
N ASP A 483 34.22 -39.94 -32.37
CA ASP A 483 33.09 -40.88 -32.59
C ASP A 483 32.33 -41.32 -31.32
N ASN A 484 31.02 -41.01 -31.31
CA ASN A 484 29.82 -41.85 -31.12
C ASN A 484 29.54 -42.86 -29.97
N ASN A 485 28.26 -42.75 -29.53
CA ASN A 485 27.23 -43.76 -29.19
C ASN A 485 27.22 -44.54 -27.84
N HIS A 486 26.13 -44.36 -27.07
CA HIS A 486 25.20 -45.46 -26.73
C HIS A 486 23.84 -44.96 -26.19
N ASP A 487 22.77 -45.33 -26.91
CA ASP A 487 21.39 -45.45 -26.44
C ASP A 487 21.20 -46.81 -25.73
N ASP A 488 20.22 -46.95 -24.83
CA ASP A 488 19.11 -47.91 -25.04
C ASP A 488 17.94 -47.73 -24.05
N ASP A 489 16.81 -48.28 -24.47
CA ASP A 489 15.43 -47.82 -24.34
C ASP A 489 14.53 -48.84 -23.58
N THR A 490 13.20 -48.62 -23.59
CA THR A 490 12.02 -49.53 -23.35
C THR A 490 11.17 -49.29 -22.08
N THR A 491 9.93 -48.74 -22.10
CA THR A 491 8.57 -49.16 -22.60
C THR A 491 7.90 -50.30 -21.76
N THR A 492 6.59 -50.40 -21.41
CA THR A 492 5.28 -49.83 -21.84
C THR A 492 4.10 -50.41 -20.99
N ALA A 493 2.88 -49.82 -21.17
CA ALA A 493 1.50 -50.40 -21.08
C ALA A 493 0.72 -50.25 -19.74
N SER A 494 -0.63 -50.19 -19.65
CA SER A 494 -1.78 -49.71 -20.46
C SER A 494 -3.08 -49.97 -19.65
N MET A 495 -3.95 -48.95 -19.52
CA MET A 495 -5.44 -48.94 -19.49
C MET A 495 -6.33 -49.55 -18.34
N PRO A 496 -7.60 -49.04 -18.17
CA PRO A 496 -8.52 -49.15 -17.00
C PRO A 496 -9.67 -50.18 -17.25
N PRO A 497 -10.86 -50.31 -16.55
CA PRO A 497 -11.94 -49.28 -16.30
C PRO A 497 -12.90 -49.51 -15.06
N VAL A 498 -14.02 -48.72 -15.00
CA VAL A 498 -15.41 -49.05 -14.50
C VAL A 498 -15.91 -48.49 -13.14
N LEU A 499 -17.02 -47.72 -13.21
CA LEU A 499 -18.04 -47.36 -12.19
C LEU A 499 -19.17 -48.43 -12.13
N PRO A 500 -19.97 -48.58 -11.06
CA PRO A 500 -21.29 -47.89 -11.02
C PRO A 500 -21.90 -47.62 -9.62
N SER A 501 -22.92 -46.73 -9.60
CA SER A 501 -24.19 -46.76 -8.82
C SER A 501 -24.19 -46.99 -7.30
N SER A 502 -25.20 -46.65 -6.50
CA SER A 502 -26.44 -45.86 -6.52
C SER A 502 -27.02 -45.99 -5.09
N ASN A 503 -28.15 -45.32 -4.82
CA ASN A 503 -29.09 -45.49 -3.67
C ASN A 503 -28.77 -44.66 -2.41
N GLN A 504 -29.73 -44.15 -1.65
CA GLN A 504 -31.15 -43.80 -1.82
C GLN A 504 -31.57 -43.13 -0.49
N ASP A 505 -32.65 -42.38 -0.56
CA ASP A 505 -33.53 -41.83 0.49
C ASP A 505 -33.50 -42.50 1.89
N ASP A 506 -33.60 -41.70 2.96
CA ASP A 506 -34.82 -41.61 3.79
C ASP A 506 -34.62 -40.95 5.19
N ASN A 507 -35.65 -40.17 5.56
CA ASN A 507 -36.20 -39.91 6.91
C ASN A 507 -35.56 -38.90 7.87
N ASP A 508 -36.23 -37.75 7.95
CA ASP A 508 -37.12 -37.33 9.05
C ASP A 508 -36.81 -37.66 10.52
N ALA A 509 -37.06 -36.61 11.32
CA ALA A 509 -37.66 -36.60 12.65
C ALA A 509 -36.80 -36.94 13.90
N ASP A 510 -36.48 -35.85 14.61
CA ASP A 510 -37.01 -35.56 15.95
C ASP A 510 -36.36 -36.22 17.20
N ALA A 511 -36.43 -35.42 18.27
CA ALA A 511 -36.34 -35.78 19.69
C ALA A 511 -34.96 -36.08 20.34
N SER A 512 -34.44 -35.02 20.96
CA SER A 512 -34.27 -34.91 22.43
C SER A 512 -33.15 -35.70 23.17
N HIS A 513 -32.62 -34.99 24.18
CA HIS A 513 -31.96 -35.50 25.39
C HIS A 513 -30.56 -36.15 25.27
N MET A 514 -29.52 -35.43 25.69
CA MET A 514 -29.01 -35.54 27.07
C MET A 514 -27.72 -34.74 27.27
N THR A 515 -27.82 -33.80 28.19
CA THR A 515 -26.71 -33.21 28.96
C THR A 515 -25.79 -34.28 29.53
N THR A 516 -24.48 -34.17 29.27
CA THR A 516 -23.44 -34.78 30.10
C THR A 516 -22.37 -33.76 30.50
N PRO A 517 -21.79 -33.87 31.71
CA PRO A 517 -21.04 -32.80 32.33
C PRO A 517 -19.56 -32.82 31.93
N ARG A 518 -19.03 -31.63 31.70
CA ARG A 518 -17.61 -31.34 31.43
C ARG A 518 -16.76 -31.64 32.68
N PRO A 519 -15.64 -32.38 32.58
CA PRO A 519 -14.75 -32.60 33.71
C PRO A 519 -13.88 -31.35 33.99
N PRO A 520 -13.41 -31.17 35.25
CA PRO A 520 -12.70 -29.96 35.67
C PRO A 520 -11.25 -29.96 35.18
N ILE A 521 -10.82 -28.85 34.58
CA ILE A 521 -9.43 -28.60 34.21
C ILE A 521 -8.64 -28.25 35.47
N GLU A 522 -7.67 -29.10 35.81
CA GLU A 522 -6.71 -28.89 36.88
C GLU A 522 -5.84 -27.65 36.64
N ARG A 523 -5.82 -26.75 37.64
CA ARG A 523 -4.90 -25.62 37.74
C ARG A 523 -3.48 -26.14 37.99
N LYS A 524 -2.60 -26.09 36.98
CA LYS A 524 -1.16 -26.23 37.18
C LYS A 524 -0.52 -24.89 37.56
N LYS A 525 0.31 -24.97 38.59
CA LYS A 525 1.02 -23.89 39.28
C LYS A 525 2.00 -23.18 38.36
N SER A 526 2.03 -21.86 38.48
CA SER A 526 2.96 -20.90 37.88
C SER A 526 4.42 -21.24 38.19
N ALA A 527 5.21 -21.47 37.15
CA ALA A 527 6.67 -21.51 37.21
C ALA A 527 7.24 -20.12 36.86
N LYS A 528 8.21 -19.68 37.68
CA LYS A 528 8.98 -18.44 37.59
C LYS A 528 9.50 -18.17 36.17
N THR A 529 9.14 -17.03 35.61
CA THR A 529 9.78 -16.43 34.44
C THR A 529 11.09 -15.73 34.87
N PRO A 530 12.22 -15.95 34.18
CA PRO A 530 13.46 -15.24 34.46
C PRO A 530 13.40 -13.80 33.95
N THR A 531 13.89 -12.88 34.77
CA THR A 531 14.00 -11.45 34.50
C THR A 531 15.05 -11.21 33.42
N VAL A 532 14.64 -10.76 32.24
CA VAL A 532 15.55 -10.30 31.17
C VAL A 532 15.72 -8.78 31.31
N PRO A 533 16.95 -8.23 31.34
CA PRO A 533 17.16 -6.79 31.41
C PRO A 533 16.84 -6.15 30.05
N SER A 534 15.86 -5.25 30.00
CA SER A 534 15.61 -4.44 28.81
C SER A 534 16.54 -3.22 28.80
N SER A 535 17.40 -3.16 27.78
CA SER A 535 18.16 -1.96 27.44
C SER A 535 18.14 -1.74 25.94
N THR A 536 17.01 -1.26 25.42
CA THR A 536 16.92 -0.62 24.11
C THR A 536 17.26 0.85 24.28
N THR A 537 18.52 1.20 24.06
CA THR A 537 19.00 2.58 24.05
C THR A 537 18.58 3.24 22.74
N ARG A 538 17.41 3.89 22.69
CA ARG A 538 17.02 4.77 21.57
C ARG A 538 18.11 5.85 21.39
N HIS A 539 18.88 5.75 20.31
CA HIS A 539 19.92 6.73 19.99
C HIS A 539 19.23 7.99 19.44
N GLY A 540 19.29 9.08 20.20
CA GLY A 540 18.74 10.39 19.79
C GLY A 540 18.02 11.16 20.89
N MET A 541 17.43 10.48 21.89
CA MET A 541 16.64 11.17 22.91
C MET A 541 17.51 11.94 23.92
N THR A 542 17.13 13.20 24.19
CA THR A 542 17.73 13.99 25.26
C THR A 542 17.62 13.28 26.61
N SER A 543 18.53 13.58 27.55
CA SER A 543 18.47 13.00 28.90
C SER A 543 17.17 13.36 29.63
N LEU A 544 16.58 14.52 29.32
CA LEU A 544 15.31 14.96 29.86
C LEU A 544 14.15 14.16 29.26
N ALA A 545 14.11 13.97 27.93
CA ALA A 545 13.07 13.17 27.29
C ALA A 545 12.98 11.77 27.90
N ARG A 546 14.13 11.13 28.14
CA ARG A 546 14.19 9.82 28.82
C ARG A 546 13.66 9.85 30.26
N LYS A 547 13.90 10.93 31.01
CA LYS A 547 13.38 11.09 32.37
C LYS A 547 11.86 11.31 32.35
N LEU A 548 11.35 12.14 31.43
CA LEU A 548 9.92 12.38 31.27
C LEU A 548 9.16 11.10 30.90
N CYS A 549 9.66 10.32 29.95
CA CYS A 549 9.03 9.03 29.59
C CYS A 549 8.96 8.05 30.78
N ARG A 550 9.97 8.03 31.65
CA ARG A 550 9.95 7.19 32.87
C ARG A 550 8.94 7.69 33.91
N CYS A 551 8.56 8.96 33.85
CA CYS A 551 7.61 9.56 34.76
C CYS A 551 6.15 9.52 34.26
N LYS A 552 5.86 8.84 33.14
CA LYS A 552 4.49 8.75 32.57
C LYS A 552 3.43 8.27 33.56
N GLN A 553 3.81 7.42 34.53
CA GLN A 553 2.94 6.91 35.59
C GLN A 553 3.24 7.51 36.98
N ALA A 554 4.13 8.50 37.06
CA ALA A 554 4.47 9.14 38.31
C ALA A 554 3.38 10.15 38.72
N SER A 555 3.31 10.48 40.00
CA SER A 555 2.37 11.51 40.47
C SER A 555 2.72 12.89 39.89
N PRO A 556 1.73 13.77 39.67
CA PRO A 556 1.97 15.12 39.13
C PRO A 556 3.00 15.94 39.91
N LEU A 557 3.13 15.71 41.22
CA LEU A 557 4.15 16.32 42.08
C LEU A 557 5.59 15.92 41.70
N VAL A 558 5.82 14.68 41.28
CA VAL A 558 7.14 14.20 40.85
C VAL A 558 7.52 14.82 39.51
N VAL A 559 6.57 14.84 38.57
CA VAL A 559 6.75 15.47 37.27
C VAL A 559 6.97 16.98 37.42
N ALA A 560 6.23 17.66 38.30
CA ALA A 560 6.42 19.08 38.58
C ALA A 560 7.83 19.41 39.09
N LYS A 561 8.37 18.61 40.02
CA LYS A 561 9.77 18.77 40.49
C LYS A 561 10.76 18.56 39.35
N LEU A 562 10.51 17.60 38.48
CA LEU A 562 11.33 17.36 37.31
C LEU A 562 11.28 18.57 36.38
N LEU A 563 10.09 19.03 35.96
CA LEU A 563 9.89 20.19 35.08
C LEU A 563 10.52 21.48 35.65
N ALA A 564 10.46 21.69 36.97
CA ALA A 564 11.07 22.83 37.64
C ALA A 564 12.61 22.83 37.56
N SER A 565 13.25 21.68 37.33
CA SER A 565 14.70 21.53 37.33
C SER A 565 15.39 21.77 35.98
N PHE A 566 14.64 22.00 34.90
CA PHE A 566 15.18 22.18 33.55
C PHE A 566 14.91 23.57 32.98
N SER A 567 15.76 24.02 32.06
CA SER A 567 15.52 25.24 31.28
C SER A 567 14.40 25.04 30.26
N GLY A 568 13.77 26.13 29.81
CA GLY A 568 12.78 26.07 28.74
C GLY A 568 13.33 25.51 27.42
N ALA A 569 14.61 25.76 27.12
CA ALA A 569 15.27 25.22 25.93
C ALA A 569 15.45 23.68 26.01
N ASP A 570 15.88 23.16 27.16
CA ASP A 570 15.99 21.72 27.36
C ASP A 570 14.63 21.04 27.28
N LEU A 571 13.59 21.70 27.84
CA LEU A 571 12.23 21.21 27.80
C LEU A 571 11.66 21.20 26.39
N ALA A 572 11.91 22.24 25.59
CA ALA A 572 11.49 22.32 24.20
C ALA A 572 12.12 21.18 23.39
N ALA A 573 13.43 20.99 23.50
CA ALA A 573 14.14 19.89 22.83
C ALA A 573 13.62 18.51 23.27
N ALA A 574 13.36 18.33 24.57
CA ALA A 574 12.85 17.07 25.09
C ALA A 574 11.43 16.76 24.61
N LEU A 575 10.53 17.74 24.66
CA LEU A 575 9.14 17.57 24.25
C LEU A 575 9.00 17.45 22.74
N HIS A 576 9.83 18.13 21.96
CA HIS A 576 9.86 17.95 20.50
C HIS A 576 9.99 16.47 20.09
N ASP A 577 10.76 15.68 20.83
CA ASP A 577 11.00 14.27 20.53
C ASP A 577 9.91 13.31 21.04
N ILE A 578 9.09 13.71 22.02
CA ILE A 578 8.19 12.79 22.76
C ILE A 578 6.76 13.27 22.94
N LEU A 579 6.39 14.43 22.40
CA LEU A 579 5.06 14.99 22.60
C LEU A 579 4.00 14.06 21.98
N ASN A 580 3.08 13.60 22.82
CA ASN A 580 1.88 12.85 22.47
C ASN A 580 0.77 13.22 23.47
N PRO A 581 -0.49 12.80 23.27
CA PRO A 581 -1.59 13.19 24.14
C PRO A 581 -1.34 12.92 25.62
N ASP A 582 -0.84 11.73 25.97
CA ASP A 582 -0.58 11.37 27.37
C ASP A 582 0.52 12.26 28.01
N MET A 583 1.56 12.60 27.24
CA MET A 583 2.62 13.50 27.69
C MET A 583 2.13 14.92 27.87
N LEU A 584 1.27 15.40 26.97
CA LEU A 584 0.64 16.71 27.09
C LEU A 584 -0.23 16.75 28.36
N THR A 585 -1.11 15.77 28.55
CA THR A 585 -1.97 15.66 29.74
C THR A 585 -1.15 15.57 31.04
N MET A 586 -0.08 14.77 31.07
CA MET A 586 0.81 14.66 32.22
C MET A 586 1.50 16.00 32.55
N VAL A 587 2.01 16.70 31.54
CA VAL A 587 2.68 18.00 31.72
C VAL A 587 1.68 19.02 32.25
N LEU A 588 0.49 19.12 31.64
CA LEU A 588 -0.55 20.07 32.04
C LEU A 588 -1.08 19.80 33.45
N ALA A 589 -1.33 18.52 33.79
CA ALA A 589 -1.74 18.11 35.14
C ALA A 589 -0.70 18.45 36.22
N SER A 590 0.57 18.63 35.84
CA SER A 590 1.66 18.95 36.77
C SER A 590 1.84 20.45 36.99
N LEU A 591 1.32 21.31 36.12
CA LEU A 591 1.48 22.76 36.19
C LEU A 591 0.98 23.40 37.50
N PRO A 592 -0.14 22.97 38.13
CA PRO A 592 -0.59 23.53 39.41
C PRO A 592 0.41 23.34 40.56
N HIS A 593 1.37 22.43 40.41
CA HIS A 593 2.39 22.12 41.41
C HIS A 593 3.75 22.78 41.12
N VAL A 594 3.86 23.55 40.03
CA VAL A 594 5.06 24.30 39.65
C VAL A 594 4.89 25.77 40.06
N ALA A 595 5.99 26.46 40.39
CA ALA A 595 5.94 27.89 40.68
C ALA A 595 5.32 28.66 39.50
N PRO A 596 4.43 29.65 39.72
CA PRO A 596 3.64 30.27 38.64
C PRO A 596 4.48 30.79 37.46
N ALA A 597 5.60 31.46 37.74
CA ALA A 597 6.49 31.96 36.69
C ALA A 597 7.04 30.84 35.80
N LYS A 598 7.37 29.68 36.40
CA LYS A 598 7.88 28.53 35.67
C LYS A 598 6.76 27.78 34.92
N ALA A 599 5.54 27.75 35.47
CA ALA A 599 4.39 27.21 34.76
C ALA A 599 4.08 28.00 33.48
N THR A 600 4.18 29.34 33.53
CA THR A 600 4.04 30.21 32.35
C THR A 600 5.13 29.93 31.30
N GLU A 601 6.38 29.75 31.72
CA GLU A 601 7.48 29.37 30.83
C GLU A 601 7.23 28.01 30.15
N ILE A 602 6.77 27.00 30.90
CA ILE A 602 6.45 25.67 30.36
C ILE A 602 5.31 25.75 29.34
N LEU A 603 4.25 26.51 29.64
CA LEU A 603 3.13 26.71 28.71
C LEU A 603 3.58 27.41 27.42
N ALA A 604 4.47 28.40 27.52
CA ALA A 604 5.03 29.06 26.35
C ALA A 604 5.83 28.09 25.48
N VAL A 605 6.63 27.20 26.09
CA VAL A 605 7.36 26.14 25.39
C VAL A 605 6.39 25.18 24.69
N VAL A 606 5.40 24.64 25.40
CA VAL A 606 4.42 23.69 24.83
C VAL A 606 3.69 24.30 23.64
N ARG A 607 3.21 25.56 23.77
CA ARG A 607 2.53 26.30 22.70
C ARG A 607 3.41 26.56 21.47
N SER A 608 4.73 26.59 21.64
CA SER A 608 5.67 26.81 20.54
C SER A 608 6.04 25.53 19.77
N LEU A 609 5.61 24.35 20.24
CA LEU A 609 5.97 23.08 19.62
C LEU A 609 5.21 22.86 18.30
N PRO A 610 5.89 22.57 17.17
CA PRO A 610 5.24 22.33 15.88
C PRO A 610 4.23 21.18 15.89
N ALA A 611 4.46 20.18 16.74
CA ALA A 611 3.60 19.00 16.86
C ALA A 611 2.32 19.24 17.69
N LEU A 612 2.19 20.38 18.37
CA LEU A 612 1.06 20.63 19.27
C LEU A 612 -0.33 20.55 18.59
N PRO A 613 -0.56 21.12 17.38
CA PRO A 613 -1.87 21.02 16.72
C PRO A 613 -2.31 19.58 16.51
N LEU A 614 -1.43 18.75 15.95
CA LEU A 614 -1.68 17.32 15.73
C LEU A 614 -1.95 16.58 17.05
N VAL A 615 -1.19 16.90 18.11
CA VAL A 615 -1.37 16.26 19.42
C VAL A 615 -2.71 16.68 20.05
N LEU A 616 -3.17 17.91 19.85
CA LEU A 616 -4.48 18.36 20.31
C LEU A 616 -5.62 17.66 19.57
N ASP A 617 -5.50 17.49 18.26
CA ASP A 617 -6.48 16.74 17.46
C ASP A 617 -6.58 15.28 17.89
N LEU A 618 -5.49 14.70 18.40
CA LEU A 618 -5.43 13.33 18.90
C LEU A 618 -5.84 13.18 20.37
N ALA A 619 -5.85 14.26 21.17
CA ALA A 619 -5.98 14.15 22.61
C ALA A 619 -7.41 13.99 23.14
N ASP A 620 -8.43 14.17 22.30
CA ASP A 620 -9.86 13.93 22.58
C ASP A 620 -10.39 14.49 23.93
N ASP A 621 -9.69 15.44 24.56
CA ASP A 621 -10.05 16.08 25.81
C ASP A 621 -10.17 17.61 25.63
N PRO A 622 -11.41 18.15 25.57
CA PRO A 622 -11.63 19.58 25.39
C PRO A 622 -11.10 20.42 26.56
N MET A 623 -10.84 19.82 27.72
CA MET A 623 -10.21 20.53 28.85
C MET A 623 -8.76 20.92 28.56
N LEU A 624 -8.09 20.25 27.64
CA LEU A 624 -6.71 20.59 27.27
C LEU A 624 -6.64 21.94 26.55
N LEU A 625 -7.63 22.27 25.72
CA LEU A 625 -7.74 23.59 25.07
C LEU A 625 -7.93 24.70 26.11
N VAL A 626 -8.83 24.48 27.07
CA VAL A 626 -9.08 25.43 28.18
C VAL A 626 -7.83 25.63 29.03
N GLN A 627 -7.10 24.56 29.36
CA GLN A 627 -5.86 24.64 30.14
C GLN A 627 -4.71 25.31 29.37
N LEU A 628 -4.69 25.15 28.05
CA LEU A 628 -3.76 25.83 27.16
C LEU A 628 -4.21 27.25 26.81
N GLY A 629 -5.37 27.72 27.26
CA GLY A 629 -5.93 29.04 26.93
C GLY A 629 -6.07 29.26 25.42
N LEU A 630 -6.43 28.19 24.69
CA LEU A 630 -6.67 28.16 23.24
C LEU A 630 -8.16 28.10 22.93
#